data_AF-A0A5N0VF10-F1
#
_entry.id   AF-A0A5N0VF10-F1
#
_cell.length_a   1.000
_cell.length_b   1.000
_cell.length_c   1.000
_cell.angle_alpha   90.00
_cell.angle_beta   90.00
_cell.angle_gamma   90.00
#
_symmetry.space_group_name_H-M   'P 1'
#
loop_
_entity.id
_entity.type
_entity.pdbx_description
1 polymer ?
#
loop_
_entity_poly.entity_id
_entity_poly.type
_entity_poly.pdbx_seq_one_letter_code
_entity_poly.pdbx_strand_id
1 'polypeptide(L)' 'MTTTSFNGLAKIEATALGLPEIQICAVPHPLGAGLPEDQVRAKAEAAVATLVKLITGQE' A
#
# COMPACT_ATOMS: atom_id res chain seq x y z
N MET A 1 4.95 13.05 7.20
CA MET A 1 3.77 13.22 6.33
C MET A 1 3.75 12.02 5.40
N THR A 2 2.88 11.04 5.63
CA THR A 2 2.76 9.89 4.73
C THR A 2 2.00 10.33 3.49
N THR A 3 2.57 10.17 2.30
CA THR A 3 1.90 10.61 1.05
C THR A 3 1.04 9.49 0.48
N THR A 4 -0.18 9.83 0.04
CA THR A 4 -1.10 8.94 -0.68
C THR A 4 -1.23 9.32 -2.16
N SER A 5 -0.27 10.11 -2.67
CA SER A 5 -0.33 10.74 -4.00
C SER A 5 -0.52 9.75 -5.15
N PHE A 6 -0.12 8.49 -4.96
CA PHE A 6 -0.24 7.44 -5.97
C PHE A 6 -1.58 6.68 -5.94
N ASN A 7 -2.44 6.92 -4.95
CA ASN A 7 -3.70 6.18 -4.81
C ASN A 7 -4.66 6.45 -5.99
N GLY A 8 -4.67 7.69 -6.49
CA GLY A 8 -5.43 8.03 -7.70
C GLY A 8 -4.97 7.24 -8.93
N LEU A 9 -3.65 7.14 -9.13
CA LEU A 9 -3.07 6.36 -10.25
C LEU A 9 -3.37 4.87 -10.11
N ALA A 10 -3.28 4.32 -8.90
CA ALA A 10 -3.61 2.92 -8.63
C ALA A 10 -5.09 2.60 -8.97
N LYS A 11 -6.02 3.51 -8.67
CA LYS A 11 -7.45 3.35 -9.03
C LYS A 11 -7.69 3.39 -10.54
N ILE A 12 -6.99 4.28 -11.24
CA ILE A 12 -7.08 4.39 -12.71
C ILE A 12 -6.59 3.09 -13.35
N GLU A 13 -5.44 2.57 -12.91
CA GLU A 13 -4.88 1.32 -13.40
C GLU A 13 -5.81 0.13 -13.13
N ALA A 14 -6.35 0.04 -11.91
CA ALA A 14 -7.33 -0.99 -11.56
C ALA A 14 -8.55 -0.97 -12.49
N THR A 15 -9.06 0.22 -12.81
CA THR A 15 -10.16 0.38 -13.77
C THR A 15 -9.76 -0.07 -15.17
N ALA A 16 -8.57 0.33 -15.64
CA ALA A 16 -8.05 -0.04 -16.95
C ALA A 16 -7.86 -1.56 -17.13
N LEU A 17 -7.54 -2.27 -16.04
CA LEU A 17 -7.41 -3.73 -15.99
C LEU A 17 -8.76 -4.46 -15.80
N GLY A 18 -9.88 -3.74 -15.75
CA GLY A 18 -11.21 -4.34 -15.56
C GLY A 18 -11.50 -4.78 -14.12
N LEU A 19 -10.77 -4.25 -13.14
CA LEU A 19 -10.90 -4.55 -11.71
C LEU A 19 -11.22 -3.29 -10.88
N PRO A 20 -12.29 -2.53 -11.21
CA PRO A 20 -12.55 -1.22 -10.58
C PRO A 20 -12.77 -1.29 -9.05
N GLU A 21 -13.26 -2.43 -8.56
CA GLU A 21 -13.58 -2.65 -7.15
C GLU A 21 -12.44 -3.29 -6.34
N ILE A 22 -11.27 -3.51 -6.96
CA ILE A 22 -10.15 -4.14 -6.24
C ILE A 22 -9.66 -3.22 -5.12
N GLN A 23 -9.42 -3.81 -3.95
CA GLN A 23 -8.90 -3.08 -2.81
C GLN A 23 -7.43 -2.70 -3.04
N ILE A 24 -7.08 -1.45 -2.69
CA ILE A 24 -5.73 -0.93 -2.87
C ILE A 24 -5.01 -0.88 -1.53
N CYS A 25 -3.94 -1.68 -1.40
CA CYS A 25 -3.04 -1.64 -0.26
C CYS A 25 -1.97 -0.57 -0.46
N ALA A 26 -2.13 0.59 0.18
CA ALA A 26 -1.14 1.68 0.10
C ALA A 26 0.03 1.43 1.07
N VAL A 27 1.26 1.38 0.53
CA VAL A 27 2.47 1.32 1.36
C VAL A 27 2.90 2.75 1.74
N PRO A 28 3.04 3.07 3.05
CA PRO A 28 3.42 4.40 3.52
C PRO A 28 4.79 4.87 3.00
N HIS A 29 4.81 6.00 2.31
CA HIS A 29 6.03 6.68 1.85
C HIS A 29 6.41 7.86 2.76
N PRO A 30 7.70 8.27 2.81
CA PRO A 30 8.83 7.77 2.02
C PRO A 30 9.43 6.47 2.58
N LEU A 31 9.87 5.60 1.67
CA LEU A 31 10.74 4.43 1.95
C LEU A 31 12.22 4.73 1.63
N GLY A 32 12.53 5.95 1.21
CA GLY A 32 13.88 6.46 0.99
C GLY A 32 14.14 7.72 1.82
N ALA A 33 15.25 8.41 1.54
CA ALA A 33 15.80 9.55 2.29
C ALA A 33 16.58 9.17 3.58
N GLY A 34 17.39 8.11 3.52
CA GLY A 34 18.26 7.71 4.64
C GLY A 34 17.55 6.93 5.74
N LEU A 35 16.40 6.33 5.44
CA LEU A 35 15.70 5.47 6.38
C LEU A 35 16.53 4.20 6.64
N PRO A 36 16.80 3.85 7.92
CA PRO A 36 17.44 2.59 8.27
C PRO A 36 16.67 1.36 7.78
N GLU A 37 17.38 0.27 7.49
CA GLU A 37 16.80 -0.97 6.96
C GLU A 37 15.70 -1.54 7.87
N ASP A 38 15.90 -1.51 9.18
CA ASP A 38 14.93 -1.98 10.17
C ASP A 38 13.60 -1.23 10.10
N GLN A 39 13.65 0.08 9.84
CA GLN A 39 12.44 0.89 9.69
C GLN A 39 11.73 0.61 8.35
N VAL A 40 12.48 0.34 7.29
CA VAL A 40 11.91 -0.09 6.01
C VAL A 40 11.23 -1.45 6.17
N ARG A 41 11.88 -2.38 6.88
CA ARG A 41 11.33 -3.71 7.18
C ARG A 41 10.05 -3.61 8.01
N ALA A 42 10.03 -2.79 9.06
CA ALA A 42 8.83 -2.58 9.87
C ALA A 42 7.66 -2.02 9.07
N LYS A 43 7.92 -1.11 8.12
CA LYS A 43 6.89 -0.59 7.20
C LYS A 43 6.38 -1.66 6.24
N ALA A 44 7.25 -2.52 5.73
CA ALA A 44 6.86 -3.64 4.88
C ALA A 44 6.01 -4.66 5.65
N GLU A 45 6.40 -5.02 6.87
CA GLU A 45 5.63 -5.93 7.73
C GLU A 45 4.23 -5.37 8.04
N ALA A 46 4.12 -4.08 8.34
CA ALA A 46 2.82 -3.43 8.55
C ALA A 46 1.94 -3.43 7.28
N ALA A 47 2.53 -3.26 6.11
CA ALA A 47 1.81 -3.34 4.84
C ALA A 47 1.33 -4.77 4.54
N VAL A 48 2.11 -5.80 4.87
CA VAL A 48 1.70 -7.20 4.73
C VAL A 48 0.52 -7.51 5.63
N ALA A 49 0.54 -7.06 6.89
CA ALA A 49 -0.60 -7.23 7.79
C ALA A 49 -1.88 -6.60 7.22
N THR A 50 -1.75 -5.40 6.62
CA THR A 50 -2.87 -4.72 5.94
C THR A 50 -3.35 -5.51 4.72
N LEU A 51 -2.44 -6.03 3.90
CA LEU A 51 -2.77 -6.84 2.74
C LEU A 51 -3.53 -8.11 3.11
N VAL A 52 -3.10 -8.81 4.16
CA VAL A 52 -3.80 -10.01 4.65
C VAL A 52 -5.23 -9.66 5.03
N LYS A 53 -5.45 -8.59 5.81
CA LYS A 53 -6.79 -8.14 6.20
C LYS A 53 -7.70 -7.87 5.00
N LEU A 54 -7.17 -7.22 3.96
CA LEU A 54 -7.92 -6.94 2.73
C LEU A 54 -8.32 -8.22 2.00
N ILE A 55 -7.40 -9.20 1.89
CA ILE A 55 -7.67 -10.46 1.19
C ILE A 55 -8.63 -11.36 2.00
N THR A 56 -8.51 -11.38 3.32
CA THR A 56 -9.31 -12.27 4.18
C THR A 56 -10.63 -11.66 4.65
N GLY A 57 -10.85 -10.35 4.44
CA GLY A 57 -12.02 -9.63 4.96
C GLY A 57 -12.09 -9.55 6.48
N GLN A 58 -10.94 -9.64 7.17
CA GLN A 58 -10.87 -9.57 8.63
C GLN A 58 -10.56 -8.12 9.05
N GLU A 59 -11.48 -7.48 9.78
CA GLU A 59 -11.31 -6.12 10.33
C GLU A 59 -10.30 -6.08 11.49
#